data_AF-A0A961P5W8-F1
#
_entry.id   AF-A0A961P5W8-F1
#
_cell.length_a   1.000
_cell.length_b   1.000
_cell.length_c   1.000
_cell.angle_alpha   90.00
_cell.angle_beta   90.00
_cell.angle_gamma   90.00
#
_symmetry.space_group_name_H-M   'P 1'
#
loop_
_entity.id
_entity.type
_entity.pdbx_description
1 polymer ?
#
loop_
_entity_poly.entity_id
_entity_poly.type
_entity_poly.pdbx_seq_one_letter_code
_entity_poly.pdbx_strand_id
1 'polypeptide(L)'
;MNLRKGMIADYLMYITSLTFVDPDDVTADMSVYDEAIQGMAGNARYDGNLESLRLALDSLIADPDGRLEQFYGSGYPFSEQELHEILRYAYQQIWPDEPFSKPGMAAPVEFVDMTREEWANAGL
;
A
#
# COMPACT_ATOMS: atom_id res chain seq x y z
N MET A 1 -3.77 -15.94 2.48
CA MET A 1 -4.67 -15.09 3.26
C MET A 1 -5.33 -14.13 2.30
N ASN A 2 -6.63 -13.93 2.42
CA ASN A 2 -7.36 -13.04 1.53
C ASN A 2 -7.48 -11.67 2.20
N LEU A 3 -7.17 -10.60 1.47
CA LEU A 3 -7.37 -9.22 1.91
C LEU A 3 -8.37 -8.54 0.99
N ARG A 4 -9.27 -7.75 1.57
CA ARG A 4 -10.24 -6.97 0.79
C ARG A 4 -9.50 -5.93 -0.06
N LYS A 5 -9.54 -6.10 -1.39
CA LYS A 5 -8.88 -5.21 -2.37
C LYS A 5 -9.27 -3.74 -2.19
N GLY A 6 -10.58 -3.46 -2.09
CA GLY A 6 -11.07 -2.10 -1.90
C GLY A 6 -10.54 -1.41 -0.65
N MET A 7 -10.33 -2.14 0.45
CA MET A 7 -9.78 -1.58 1.68
C MET A 7 -8.32 -1.17 1.50
N ILE A 8 -7.52 -2.02 0.83
CA ILE A 8 -6.12 -1.71 0.53
C ILE A 8 -6.04 -0.54 -0.45
N ALA A 9 -6.92 -0.48 -1.45
CA ALA A 9 -7.02 0.66 -2.36
C ALA A 9 -7.35 1.97 -1.62
N ASP A 10 -8.30 1.95 -0.68
CA ASP A 10 -8.66 3.13 0.13
C ASP A 10 -7.45 3.66 0.93
N TYR A 11 -6.58 2.77 1.44
CA TYR A 11 -5.35 3.17 2.13
C TYR A 11 -4.27 3.68 1.16
N LEU A 12 -4.04 3.00 0.03
CA LEU A 12 -3.04 3.42 -0.95
C LEU A 12 -3.40 4.73 -1.64
N MET A 13 -4.69 5.09 -1.70
CA MET A 13 -5.14 6.39 -2.21
C MET A 13 -4.48 7.60 -1.52
N TYR A 14 -4.07 7.48 -0.24
CA TYR A 14 -3.38 8.56 0.48
C TYR A 14 -2.10 8.98 -0.23
N ILE A 15 -1.34 8.02 -0.75
CA ILE A 15 -0.04 8.27 -1.38
C ILE A 15 -0.13 8.34 -2.91
N THR A 16 -1.16 7.78 -3.53
CA THR A 16 -1.33 7.81 -5.00
C THR A 16 -2.18 8.97 -5.52
N SER A 17 -2.85 9.74 -4.63
CA SER A 17 -3.71 10.87 -5.05
C SER A 17 -3.10 12.25 -4.76
N LEU A 18 -1.79 12.33 -4.49
CA LEU A 18 -1.11 13.58 -4.21
C LEU A 18 -1.01 14.45 -5.47
N THR A 19 -1.34 15.73 -5.33
CA THR A 19 -1.39 16.70 -6.45
C THR A 19 -0.18 17.63 -6.50
N PHE A 20 0.75 17.51 -5.56
CA PHE A 20 1.91 18.39 -5.39
C PHE A 20 3.26 17.69 -5.63
N VAL A 21 3.24 16.46 -6.15
CA VAL A 21 4.44 15.73 -6.57
C VAL A 21 4.95 16.29 -7.91
N ASP A 22 6.26 16.21 -8.14
CA ASP A 22 6.85 16.57 -9.44
C ASP A 22 6.38 15.58 -10.52
N PRO A 23 5.68 16.04 -11.57
CA PRO A 23 5.15 15.15 -12.61
C PRO A 23 6.21 14.65 -13.60
N ASP A 24 7.47 15.08 -13.50
CA ASP A 24 8.57 14.51 -14.29
C ASP A 24 9.34 13.43 -13.52
N ASP A 25 9.32 13.49 -12.18
CA ASP A 25 9.92 12.49 -11.28
C ASP A 25 9.25 12.55 -9.90
N VAL A 26 8.26 11.70 -9.68
CA VAL A 26 7.51 11.62 -8.42
C VAL A 26 8.34 11.08 -7.26
N THR A 27 9.53 10.53 -7.54
CA THR A 27 10.46 9.99 -6.54
C THR A 27 11.57 10.95 -6.15
N ALA A 28 11.65 12.12 -6.81
CA ALA A 28 12.70 13.12 -6.60
C ALA A 28 12.77 13.64 -5.15
N ASP A 29 11.62 13.74 -4.48
CA ASP A 29 11.51 14.09 -3.07
C ASP A 29 10.49 13.19 -2.37
N MET A 30 10.96 12.15 -1.70
CA MET A 30 10.10 11.23 -0.95
C MET A 30 9.46 11.87 0.31
N SER A 31 10.00 12.98 0.82
CA SER A 31 9.46 13.61 2.04
C SER A 31 8.08 14.23 1.83
N VAL A 32 7.68 14.50 0.58
CA VAL A 32 6.34 14.97 0.24
C VAL A 32 5.25 13.94 0.58
N TYR A 33 5.62 12.66 0.71
CA TYR A 33 4.70 11.59 1.08
C TYR A 33 4.52 11.43 2.60
N ASP A 34 5.33 12.08 3.44
CA ASP A 34 5.40 11.80 4.87
C ASP A 34 4.03 11.96 5.57
N GLU A 35 3.35 13.09 5.33
CA GLU A 35 2.02 13.34 5.92
C GLU A 35 0.99 12.32 5.43
N ALA A 36 1.03 11.97 4.14
CA ALA A 36 0.13 10.99 3.54
C ALA A 36 0.36 9.57 4.11
N ILE A 37 1.62 9.18 4.30
CA ILE A 37 2.00 7.91 4.92
C ILE A 37 1.51 7.84 6.38
N GLN A 38 1.68 8.93 7.14
CA GLN A 38 1.15 9.00 8.51
C GLN A 38 -0.38 8.93 8.53
N GLY A 39 -1.07 9.59 7.59
CA GLY A 39 -2.51 9.49 7.42
C GLY A 39 -3.00 8.08 7.08
N MET A 40 -2.32 7.41 6.14
CA MET A 40 -2.58 6.03 5.76
C MET A 40 -2.46 5.08 6.96
N ALA A 41 -1.33 5.14 7.67
CA ALA A 41 -1.08 4.30 8.85
C ALA A 41 -2.01 4.63 10.03
N GLY A 42 -2.32 5.91 10.22
CA GLY A 42 -3.23 6.40 11.24
C GLY A 42 -4.64 5.84 11.07
N ASN A 43 -5.19 5.88 9.85
CA ASN A 43 -6.51 5.32 9.55
C ASN A 43 -6.52 3.80 9.63
N ALA A 44 -5.52 3.11 9.07
CA ALA A 44 -5.42 1.65 9.19
C ALA A 44 -5.36 1.21 10.67
N ARG A 45 -4.66 1.96 11.53
CA ARG A 45 -4.64 1.70 12.98
C ARG A 45 -6.00 1.95 13.62
N TYR A 46 -6.67 3.05 13.29
CA TYR A 46 -7.99 3.37 13.82
C TYR A 46 -9.02 2.29 13.47
N ASP A 47 -8.94 1.74 12.26
CA ASP A 47 -9.84 0.68 11.78
C ASP A 47 -9.47 -0.73 12.28
N GLY A 48 -8.33 -0.88 12.98
CA GLY A 48 -7.81 -2.19 13.41
C GLY A 48 -7.15 -3.01 12.29
N ASN A 49 -6.86 -2.39 11.15
CA ASN A 49 -6.31 -3.03 9.94
C ASN A 49 -4.81 -2.80 9.73
N LEU A 50 -4.07 -2.30 10.73
CA LEU A 50 -2.65 -1.97 10.56
C LEU A 50 -1.81 -3.18 10.16
N GLU A 51 -2.10 -4.36 10.72
CA GLU A 51 -1.40 -5.61 10.34
C GLU A 51 -1.78 -6.07 8.92
N SER A 52 -3.05 -5.92 8.53
CA SER A 52 -3.50 -6.18 7.16
C SER A 52 -2.80 -5.27 6.15
N LEU A 53 -2.62 -3.99 6.49
CA LEU A 53 -1.85 -3.05 5.68
C LEU A 53 -0.38 -3.48 5.58
N ARG A 54 0.23 -3.90 6.69
CA ARG A 54 1.63 -4.40 6.71
C ARG A 54 1.80 -5.56 5.75
N LEU A 55 0.95 -6.58 5.85
CA LEU A 55 1.01 -7.78 5.02
C LEU A 55 0.72 -7.46 3.53
N ALA A 56 -0.19 -6.54 3.25
CA ALA A 56 -0.45 -6.07 1.90
C ALA A 56 0.78 -5.38 1.29
N LEU A 57 1.37 -4.42 2.00
CA LEU A 57 2.56 -3.70 1.54
C LEU A 57 3.75 -4.64 1.37
N ASP A 58 4.00 -5.51 2.35
CA ASP A 58 5.06 -6.52 2.29
C ASP A 58 4.93 -7.41 1.05
N SER A 59 3.71 -7.90 0.79
CA SER A 59 3.44 -8.73 -0.38
C SER A 59 3.60 -7.98 -1.69
N LEU A 60 3.21 -6.70 -1.77
CA LEU A 60 3.34 -5.89 -2.98
C LEU A 60 4.79 -5.50 -3.27
N ILE A 61 5.59 -5.29 -2.23
CA ILE A 61 7.03 -4.99 -2.34
C ILE A 61 7.82 -6.23 -2.76
N ALA A 62 7.50 -7.39 -2.17
CA ALA A 62 8.22 -8.62 -2.47
C ALA A 62 7.86 -9.23 -3.84
N ASP A 63 6.68 -8.91 -4.37
CA ASP A 63 6.15 -9.48 -5.61
C ASP A 63 5.27 -8.42 -6.32
N PRO A 64 5.88 -7.42 -6.99
CA PRO A 64 5.14 -6.30 -7.57
C PRO A 64 4.43 -6.64 -8.90
N ASP A 65 5.02 -7.54 -9.70
CA ASP A 65 4.71 -7.75 -11.13
C ASP A 65 3.20 -7.88 -11.42
N GLY A 66 2.62 -6.82 -12.01
CA GLY A 66 1.22 -6.74 -12.44
C GLY A 66 0.21 -6.63 -11.29
N ARG A 67 0.68 -6.52 -10.04
CA ARG A 67 -0.16 -6.41 -8.85
C ARG A 67 -0.38 -4.96 -8.45
N LEU A 68 0.59 -4.08 -8.70
CA LEU A 68 0.49 -2.66 -8.38
C LEU A 68 -0.54 -1.91 -9.24
N GLU A 69 -0.78 -2.39 -10.47
CA GLU A 69 -1.82 -1.90 -11.39
C GLU A 69 -3.24 -1.95 -10.82
N GLN A 70 -3.44 -2.74 -9.79
CA GLN A 70 -4.73 -2.89 -9.15
C GLN A 70 -5.09 -1.74 -8.19
N PHE A 71 -4.13 -0.86 -7.88
CA PHE A 71 -4.23 0.08 -6.76
C PHE A 71 -3.98 1.55 -7.11
N TYR A 72 -3.49 1.87 -8.31
CA TYR A 72 -3.52 3.25 -8.78
C TYR A 72 -4.82 3.51 -9.55
N GLY A 73 -5.61 4.47 -9.07
CA GLY A 73 -6.84 4.92 -9.73
C GLY A 73 -6.55 5.77 -10.97
N SER A 74 -7.56 6.48 -11.47
CA SER A 74 -7.48 7.41 -12.61
C SER A 74 -6.58 8.65 -12.41
N GLY A 75 -5.71 8.64 -11.40
CA GLY A 75 -4.85 9.74 -11.00
C GLY A 75 -3.55 9.82 -11.80
N TYR A 76 -2.45 10.12 -11.12
CA TYR A 76 -1.13 10.21 -11.74
C TYR A 76 -0.70 8.83 -12.28
N PRO A 77 -0.18 8.73 -13.52
CA PRO A 77 0.19 7.47 -14.13
C PRO A 77 1.56 7.01 -13.59
N PHE A 78 1.62 6.65 -12.31
CA PHE A 78 2.83 6.07 -11.75
C PHE A 78 3.21 4.83 -12.56
N SER A 79 4.48 4.73 -12.89
CA SER A 79 5.08 3.46 -13.28
C SER A 79 5.08 2.50 -12.08
N GLU A 80 5.13 1.20 -12.40
CA GLU A 80 5.24 0.15 -11.40
C GLU A 80 6.49 0.32 -10.52
N GLN A 81 7.59 0.80 -11.12
CA GLN A 81 8.83 1.08 -10.39
C GLN A 81 8.64 2.22 -9.38
N GLU A 82 8.04 3.34 -9.78
CA GLU A 82 7.81 4.48 -8.88
C GLU A 82 6.90 4.08 -7.71
N LEU A 83 5.81 3.35 -7.97
CA LEU A 83 4.97 2.82 -6.90
C LEU A 83 5.73 1.89 -5.98
N HIS A 84 6.53 0.98 -6.54
CA HIS A 84 7.34 0.09 -5.72
C HIS A 84 8.28 0.87 -4.79
N GLU A 85 8.93 1.91 -5.29
CA GLU A 85 9.81 2.78 -4.48
C GLU A 85 9.03 3.53 -3.38
N ILE A 86 7.87 4.11 -3.71
CA ILE A 86 7.00 4.80 -2.74
C ILE A 86 6.50 3.82 -1.66
N LEU A 87 6.08 2.60 -2.03
CA LEU A 87 5.61 1.60 -1.07
C LEU A 87 6.73 1.13 -0.14
N ARG A 88 7.95 0.97 -0.66
CA ARG A 88 9.13 0.65 0.18
C ARG A 88 9.41 1.76 1.18
N TYR A 89 9.38 3.02 0.72
CA TYR A 89 9.55 4.18 1.58
C TYR A 89 8.46 4.22 2.67
N ALA A 90 7.19 4.05 2.30
CA ALA A 90 6.07 3.99 3.24
C ALA A 90 6.22 2.87 4.27
N TYR A 91 6.61 1.66 3.85
CA TYR A 91 6.83 0.53 4.75
C TYR A 91 7.91 0.86 5.80
N GLN A 92 9.05 1.41 5.36
CA GLN A 92 10.16 1.75 6.25
C GLN A 92 9.83 2.90 7.21
N GLN A 93 8.96 3.83 6.81
CA GLN A 93 8.48 4.90 7.69
C GLN A 93 7.53 4.38 8.78
N ILE A 94 6.68 3.40 8.46
CA ILE A 94 5.69 2.87 9.39
C ILE A 94 6.31 1.81 10.32
N TRP A 95 7.21 0.96 9.80
CA TRP A 95 7.89 -0.11 10.53
C TRP A 95 9.41 -0.04 10.34
N PRO A 96 10.10 0.93 10.97
CA PRO A 96 11.54 1.15 10.74
C PRO A 96 12.43 -0.01 11.17
N ASP A 97 11.98 -0.80 12.16
CA ASP A 97 12.73 -1.93 12.71
C ASP A 97 12.33 -3.28 12.10
N GLU A 98 11.33 -3.32 11.21
CA GLU A 98 10.88 -4.56 10.57
C GLU A 98 11.38 -4.62 9.13
N PRO A 99 12.16 -5.65 8.76
CA PRO A 99 12.48 -5.85 7.35
C PRO A 99 11.22 -6.31 6.60
N PHE A 100 11.01 -5.77 5.40
CA PHE A 100 10.12 -6.41 4.43
C PHE A 100 10.74 -7.70 3.91
N SER A 101 9.89 -8.60 3.45
CA SER A 101 10.20 -9.91 2.90
C SER A 101 11.04 -9.80 1.64
N LYS A 102 11.92 -10.79 1.45
CA LYS A 102 12.64 -10.97 0.18
C LYS A 102 11.66 -11.42 -0.91
N PRO A 103 12.01 -11.21 -2.20
CA PRO A 103 11.18 -11.72 -3.30
C PRO A 103 10.85 -13.20 -3.14
N GLY A 104 9.57 -13.54 -3.28
CA GLY A 104 9.04 -14.89 -3.10
C GLY A 104 8.96 -15.40 -1.64
N MET A 105 9.29 -14.57 -0.64
CA MET A 105 9.20 -14.95 0.78
C MET A 105 8.05 -14.27 1.54
N ALA A 106 7.31 -13.36 0.91
CA ALA A 106 6.17 -12.70 1.54
C ALA A 106 5.04 -13.69 1.83
N ALA A 107 4.17 -13.30 2.77
CA ALA A 107 2.96 -14.04 3.03
C ALA A 107 2.11 -14.16 1.74
N PRO A 108 1.48 -15.32 1.48
CA PRO A 108 0.65 -15.50 0.28
C PRO A 108 -0.64 -14.70 0.45
N VAL A 109 -0.61 -13.43 0.05
CA VAL A 109 -1.73 -12.49 0.11
C VAL A 109 -2.43 -12.47 -1.24
N GLU A 110 -3.74 -12.74 -1.24
CA GLU A 110 -4.59 -12.53 -2.40
C GLU A 110 -5.51 -11.34 -2.16
N PHE A 111 -5.57 -10.42 -3.12
CA PHE A 111 -6.46 -9.26 -3.08
C PHE A 111 -7.78 -9.61 -3.74
N VAL A 112 -8.83 -9.68 -2.95
CA VAL A 112 -10.14 -10.15 -3.39
C VAL A 112 -11.17 -9.03 -3.35
N ASP A 113 -12.06 -9.00 -4.33
CA ASP A 113 -13.22 -8.12 -4.31
C ASP A 113 -14.22 -8.65 -3.28
N MET A 114 -14.34 -7.92 -2.17
CA MET A 114 -15.27 -8.20 -1.09
C MET A 114 -15.92 -6.90 -0.63
N THR A 115 -17.17 -6.97 -0.20
CA THR A 115 -17.85 -5.91 0.52
C THR A 115 -17.27 -5.76 1.93
N ARG A 116 -17.56 -4.62 2.58
CA ARG A 116 -17.17 -4.40 3.98
C ARG A 116 -17.82 -5.42 4.92
N GLU A 117 -19.05 -5.82 4.63
CA GLU A 117 -19.79 -6.82 5.42
C GLU A 117 -19.17 -8.21 5.27
N GLU A 118 -18.85 -8.64 4.05
CA GLU A 118 -18.17 -9.91 3.82
C GLU A 118 -16.81 -9.97 4.51
N TRP A 119 -16.05 -8.86 4.48
CA TRP A 119 -14.78 -8.74 5.21
C TRP A 119 -14.97 -8.89 6.73
N ALA A 120 -15.95 -8.18 7.31
CA ALA A 120 -16.22 -8.26 8.75
C ALA A 120 -16.65 -9.67 9.21
N ASN A 121 -17.30 -10.43 8.32
CA ASN A 121 -17.75 -11.80 8.58
C ASN A 121 -16.68 -12.87 8.30
N ALA A 122 -15.55 -12.50 7.68
CA ALA A 122 -14.49 -13.45 7.30
C ALA A 122 -13.65 -13.96 8.50
N GLY A 123 -13.78 -13.35 9.68
CA GLY A 123 -13.21 -13.85 10.94
C GLY A 123 -11.68 -13.93 10.94
N LEU A 124 -11.00 -13.01 10.24
CA LEU A 124 -9.55 -12.85 10.30
C LEU A 124 -9.13 -12.08 11.56
#